data_AF-A0A2Z2MP58-F1
#
_entry.id   AF-A0A2Z2MP58-F1
#
_cell.length_a   1.000
_cell.length_b   1.000
_cell.length_c   1.000
_cell.angle_alpha   90.00
_cell.angle_beta   90.00
_cell.angle_gamma   90.00
#
_symmetry.space_group_name_H-M   'P 1'
#
loop_
_entity.id
_entity.type
_entity.pdbx_description
1 polymer ?
#
loop_
_entity_poly.entity_id
_entity_poly.type
_entity_poly.pdbx_seq_one_letter_code
_entity_poly.pdbx_strand_id
1 'polypeptide(L)'
;MRIARRGQVSLEFMLVFGVMLVLMLYSVNSITFQEGSTSTDTLSMQILLEEKSLANAIAGTIAQVYAQGPGAKSTTYAKVTYLGEPDYLQKAFGSTRVTIKGSGNSVQVWVGDSPVTSGGNKNAVTTEVPYSLDEASLSFSGGLPAKSVRIVVEWNPDKKEDWNATVVNGYLEIRININPGG
;
A
#
# COMPACT_ATOMS: atom_id res chain seq x y z
N MET A 1 -8.32 -10.77 78.18
CA MET A 1 -8.60 -9.55 77.38
C MET A 1 -7.46 -9.37 76.38
N ARG A 2 -7.67 -9.57 75.08
CA ARG A 2 -6.61 -9.42 74.06
C ARG A 2 -6.53 -7.95 73.64
N ILE A 3 -5.39 -7.31 73.89
CA ILE A 3 -5.10 -5.95 73.44
C ILE A 3 -4.73 -6.03 71.95
N ALA A 4 -5.64 -5.59 71.07
CA ALA A 4 -5.34 -5.43 69.65
C ALA A 4 -4.41 -4.21 69.48
N ARG A 5 -3.14 -4.45 69.11
CA ARG A 5 -2.23 -3.38 68.69
C ARG A 5 -2.78 -2.77 67.39
N ARG A 6 -3.31 -1.56 67.45
CA ARG A 6 -3.64 -0.76 66.26
C ARG A 6 -2.32 -0.35 65.62
N GLY A 7 -2.01 -0.90 64.45
CA GLY A 7 -0.84 -0.50 63.67
C GLY A 7 -0.96 0.97 63.27
N GLN A 8 -0.15 1.82 63.88
CA GLN A 8 -0.05 3.22 63.50
C GLN A 8 0.74 3.29 62.20
N VAL A 9 0.04 3.60 61.11
CA VAL A 9 0.69 3.87 59.81
C VAL A 9 1.32 5.26 59.90
N SER A 10 2.63 5.37 59.60
CA SER A 10 3.32 6.66 59.58
C SER A 10 2.69 7.59 58.53
N LEU A 11 2.56 8.88 58.86
CA LEU A 11 2.08 9.92 57.94
C LEU A 11 2.90 9.95 56.64
N GLU A 12 4.20 9.66 56.73
CA GLU A 12 5.13 9.59 55.60
C GLU A 12 4.77 8.44 54.64
N PHE A 13 4.33 7.30 55.19
CA PHE A 13 3.91 6.16 54.39
C PHE A 13 2.63 6.46 53.62
N MET A 14 1.68 7.16 54.24
CA MET A 14 0.45 7.59 53.58
C MET A 14 0.73 8.58 52.44
N LEU A 15 1.70 9.49 52.65
CA LEU A 15 2.11 10.47 51.65
C LEU A 15 2.78 9.80 50.43
N VAL A 16 3.73 8.89 50.66
CA VAL A 16 4.38 8.12 49.58
C VAL A 16 3.36 7.29 48.80
N PHE A 17 2.44 6.63 49.51
CA PHE A 17 1.37 5.85 48.87
C PHE A 17 0.42 6.72 48.04
N GLY A 18 0.06 7.91 48.54
CA GLY A 18 -0.77 8.87 47.81
C GLY A 18 -0.11 9.36 46.52
N VAL A 19 1.19 9.69 46.56
CA VAL A 19 1.94 10.11 45.36
C VAL A 19 2.03 8.96 44.35
N MET A 20 2.29 7.73 44.81
CA MET A 20 2.27 6.56 43.92
C MET A 20 0.90 6.34 43.26
N LEU A 21 -0.20 6.55 43.99
CA LEU A 21 -1.55 6.39 43.45
C LEU A 21 -1.86 7.47 42.38
N VAL A 22 -1.44 8.71 42.61
CA VAL A 22 -1.56 9.79 41.60
C VAL A 22 -0.73 9.49 40.36
N LEU A 23 0.52 9.04 40.53
CA LEU A 23 1.38 8.63 39.41
C LEU A 23 0.80 7.44 38.65
N MET A 24 0.18 6.49 39.34
CA MET A 24 -0.49 5.34 38.72
C MET A 24 -1.72 5.77 37.91
N LEU A 25 -2.57 6.63 38.47
CA LEU A 25 -3.72 7.20 37.74
C LEU A 25 -3.27 7.99 36.50
N TYR A 26 -2.20 8.77 36.62
CA TYR A 26 -1.65 9.53 35.51
C TYR A 26 -1.00 8.62 34.44
N SER A 27 -0.33 7.54 34.87
CA SER A 27 0.22 6.52 33.98
C SER A 27 -0.86 5.77 33.22
N VAL A 28 -1.98 5.42 33.86
CA VAL A 28 -3.10 4.73 33.19
C VAL A 28 -3.72 5.63 32.12
N ASN A 29 -3.88 6.93 32.39
CA ASN A 29 -4.39 7.89 31.40
C ASN A 29 -3.38 8.27 30.30
N SER A 30 -2.09 7.98 30.48
CA SER A 30 -1.02 8.21 29.48
C SER A 30 -0.89 7.05 28.49
N ILE A 31 -1.49 5.89 28.79
CA ILE A 31 -1.53 4.73 27.89
C ILE A 31 -2.87 4.73 27.14
N THR A 32 -3.16 5.81 26.41
CA THR A 32 -3.95 5.69 25.18
C THR A 32 -3.00 5.47 24.01
N PHE A 33 -2.14 4.45 24.12
CA PHE A 33 -1.66 3.76 22.93
C PHE A 33 -2.84 2.94 22.43
N GLN A 34 -3.48 3.38 21.35
CA GLN A 34 -4.39 2.51 20.61
C GLN A 34 -3.56 1.37 20.04
N GLU A 35 -3.49 0.24 20.75
CA GLU A 35 -2.98 -1.02 20.24
C GLU A 35 -3.71 -1.32 18.92
N GLY A 36 -2.99 -1.25 17.80
CA GLY A 36 -3.51 -1.54 16.45
C GLY A 36 -3.42 -0.40 15.42
N SER A 37 -3.04 0.82 15.81
CA SER A 37 -2.86 1.92 14.84
C SER A 37 -1.39 2.08 14.45
N THR A 38 -0.97 1.52 13.31
CA THR A 38 0.25 1.98 12.62
C THR A 38 0.19 3.51 12.47
N SER A 39 1.30 4.23 12.71
CA SER A 39 1.32 5.67 12.43
C SER A 39 0.95 5.89 10.96
N THR A 40 0.25 6.98 10.66
CA THR A 40 -0.14 7.33 9.28
C THR A 40 1.07 7.28 8.35
N ASP A 41 2.23 7.75 8.81
CA ASP A 41 3.47 7.75 8.04
C ASP A 41 3.99 6.34 7.77
N THR A 42 3.91 5.44 8.76
CA THR A 42 4.31 4.04 8.58
C THR A 42 3.39 3.33 7.58
N LEU A 43 2.08 3.60 7.66
CA LEU A 43 1.10 3.06 6.74
C LEU A 43 1.30 3.57 5.31
N SER A 44 1.51 4.89 5.13
CA SER A 44 1.81 5.49 3.84
C SER A 44 3.08 4.90 3.23
N MET A 45 4.12 4.67 4.03
CA MET A 45 5.35 4.01 3.58
C MET A 45 5.11 2.55 3.16
N GLN A 46 4.29 1.79 3.90
CA GLN A 46 3.94 0.42 3.53
C GLN A 46 3.16 0.36 2.21
N ILE A 47 2.23 1.29 2.01
CA ILE A 47 1.49 1.43 0.75
C ILE A 47 2.45 1.77 -0.40
N LEU A 48 3.32 2.77 -0.24
CA LEU A 48 4.32 3.15 -1.26
C LEU A 48 5.25 1.97 -1.65
N LEU A 49 5.66 1.15 -0.68
CA LEU A 49 6.47 -0.04 -0.95
C LEU A 49 5.69 -1.09 -1.75
N GLU A 50 4.39 -1.23 -1.47
CA GLU A 50 3.51 -2.13 -2.22
C GLU A 50 3.22 -1.60 -3.63
N GLU A 51 2.99 -0.30 -3.80
CA GLU A 51 2.92 0.37 -5.11
C GLU A 51 4.18 0.11 -5.93
N LYS A 52 5.35 0.27 -5.32
CA LYS A 52 6.64 -0.01 -5.96
C LYS A 52 6.76 -1.48 -6.37
N SER A 53 6.35 -2.39 -5.49
CA SER A 53 6.35 -3.83 -5.78
C SER A 53 5.47 -4.15 -6.98
N LEU A 54 4.25 -3.58 -7.03
CA LEU A 54 3.32 -3.76 -8.14
C LEU A 54 3.85 -3.15 -9.45
N ALA A 55 4.36 -1.92 -9.41
CA ALA A 55 4.97 -1.26 -10.57
C ALA A 55 6.15 -2.07 -11.12
N ASN A 56 7.01 -2.60 -10.24
CA ASN A 56 8.12 -3.48 -10.62
C ASN A 56 7.64 -4.80 -11.20
N ALA A 57 6.59 -5.39 -10.66
CA ALA A 57 6.02 -6.63 -11.21
C ALA A 57 5.55 -6.39 -12.65
N ILE A 58 4.78 -5.32 -12.89
CA ILE A 58 4.28 -4.97 -14.23
C ILE A 58 5.45 -4.68 -15.19
N ALA A 59 6.36 -3.77 -14.80
CA ALA A 59 7.50 -3.39 -15.63
C ALA A 59 8.42 -4.59 -15.92
N GLY A 60 8.63 -5.46 -14.94
CA GLY A 60 9.39 -6.69 -15.09
C GLY A 60 8.74 -7.68 -16.06
N THR A 61 7.43 -7.89 -15.97
CA THR A 61 6.70 -8.74 -16.94
C THR A 61 6.76 -8.16 -18.35
N ILE A 62 6.61 -6.84 -18.49
CA ILE A 62 6.77 -6.14 -19.78
C ILE A 62 8.18 -6.36 -20.33
N ALA A 63 9.22 -6.14 -19.52
CA ALA A 63 10.60 -6.32 -19.94
C ALA A 63 10.90 -7.77 -20.36
N GLN A 64 10.31 -8.75 -19.67
CA GLN A 64 10.44 -10.15 -20.03
C GLN A 64 9.82 -10.46 -21.39
N VAL A 65 8.61 -9.96 -21.68
CA VAL A 65 7.96 -10.17 -22.98
C VAL A 65 8.72 -9.44 -24.08
N TYR A 66 9.14 -8.20 -23.84
CA TYR A 66 9.95 -7.43 -24.77
C TYR A 66 11.25 -8.16 -25.16
N ALA A 67 11.95 -8.73 -24.18
CA ALA A 67 13.19 -9.48 -24.41
C ALA A 67 12.98 -10.80 -25.19
N GLN A 68 11.77 -11.37 -25.14
CA GLN A 68 11.43 -12.59 -25.88
C GLN A 68 11.01 -12.34 -27.33
N GLY A 69 10.50 -11.14 -27.63
CA GLY A 69 10.12 -10.75 -28.99
C GLY A 69 8.62 -10.92 -29.31
N PRO A 70 8.23 -10.64 -30.57
CA PRO A 70 6.83 -10.71 -31.03
C PRO A 70 6.23 -12.10 -30.83
N GLY A 71 4.97 -12.15 -30.39
CA GLY A 71 4.25 -13.39 -30.08
C GLY A 71 4.53 -13.95 -28.68
N ALA A 72 5.44 -13.35 -27.92
CA ALA A 72 5.72 -13.76 -26.56
C ALA A 72 4.58 -13.40 -25.59
N LYS A 73 4.45 -14.19 -24.54
CA LYS A 73 3.46 -13.99 -23.47
C LYS A 73 4.06 -14.40 -22.13
N SER A 74 3.93 -13.53 -21.14
CA SER A 74 4.34 -13.82 -19.77
C SER A 74 3.21 -13.53 -18.80
N THR A 75 3.23 -14.22 -17.67
CA THR A 75 2.28 -14.01 -16.58
C THR A 75 3.03 -13.95 -15.26
N THR A 76 2.74 -12.91 -14.49
CA THR A 76 3.32 -12.71 -13.15
C THR A 76 2.19 -12.53 -12.15
N TYR A 77 2.34 -13.11 -10.98
CA TYR A 77 1.39 -12.96 -9.88
C TYR A 77 1.98 -12.01 -8.84
N ALA A 78 1.23 -10.97 -8.50
CA ALA A 78 1.53 -10.05 -7.43
C ALA A 78 0.49 -10.19 -6.32
N LYS A 79 0.94 -10.08 -5.08
CA LYS A 79 0.05 -10.02 -3.91
C LYS A 79 0.07 -8.60 -3.38
N VAL A 80 -1.12 -8.07 -3.14
CA VAL A 80 -1.34 -6.76 -2.54
C VAL A 80 -2.18 -6.92 -1.28
N THR A 81 -1.87 -6.13 -0.26
CA THR A 81 -2.46 -6.18 1.08
C THR A 81 -3.08 -4.85 1.42
N TYR A 82 -2.38 -3.74 1.18
CA TYR A 82 -2.79 -2.39 1.54
C TYR A 82 -3.53 -1.69 0.41
N LEU A 83 -3.10 -1.88 -0.85
CA LEU A 83 -3.76 -1.33 -2.03
C LEU A 83 -5.17 -1.90 -2.24
N GLY A 84 -5.46 -3.05 -1.64
CA GLY A 84 -6.80 -3.65 -1.64
C GLY A 84 -7.68 -3.26 -0.46
N GLU A 85 -7.20 -2.41 0.47
CA GLU A 85 -7.98 -2.01 1.65
C GLU A 85 -8.30 -0.51 1.66
N PRO A 86 -9.54 -0.12 1.31
CA PRO A 86 -9.96 1.28 1.22
C PRO A 86 -9.70 2.07 2.49
N ASP A 87 -9.94 1.49 3.67
CA ASP A 87 -9.78 2.18 4.95
C ASP A 87 -8.33 2.59 5.21
N TYR A 88 -7.38 1.75 4.79
CA TYR A 88 -5.95 2.05 4.91
C TYR A 88 -5.53 3.15 3.95
N LEU A 89 -6.04 3.12 2.72
CA LEU A 89 -5.79 4.17 1.73
C LEU A 89 -6.37 5.51 2.19
N GLN A 90 -7.61 5.50 2.70
CA GLN A 90 -8.28 6.68 3.22
C GLN A 90 -7.53 7.26 4.43
N LYS A 91 -7.04 6.41 5.34
CA LYS A 91 -6.26 6.85 6.51
C LYS A 91 -4.89 7.42 6.12
N ALA A 92 -4.23 6.84 5.12
CA ALA A 92 -2.87 7.22 4.72
C ALA A 92 -2.81 8.44 3.78
N PHE A 93 -3.73 8.52 2.81
CA PHE A 93 -3.68 9.50 1.72
C PHE A 93 -4.96 10.32 1.57
N GLY A 94 -5.97 10.10 2.42
CA GLY A 94 -7.26 10.80 2.33
C GLY A 94 -8.09 10.44 1.09
N SER A 95 -7.70 9.38 0.37
CA SER A 95 -8.35 8.91 -0.85
C SER A 95 -8.23 7.40 -0.96
N THR A 96 -9.24 6.77 -1.55
CA THR A 96 -9.29 5.32 -1.82
C THR A 96 -8.93 4.99 -3.26
N ARG A 97 -8.62 5.99 -4.09
CA ARG A 97 -8.40 5.79 -5.51
C ARG A 97 -7.01 5.25 -5.77
N VAL A 98 -6.89 4.10 -6.41
CA VAL A 98 -5.61 3.55 -6.89
C VAL A 98 -5.58 3.69 -8.40
N THR A 99 -4.50 4.22 -8.94
CA THR A 99 -4.31 4.31 -10.39
C THR A 99 -3.00 3.68 -10.81
N ILE A 100 -3.04 2.92 -11.90
CA ILE A 100 -1.89 2.33 -12.57
C ILE A 100 -1.84 2.94 -13.96
N LYS A 101 -0.71 3.51 -14.36
CA LYS A 101 -0.52 4.16 -15.66
C LYS A 101 0.75 3.66 -16.34
N GLY A 102 0.63 3.27 -17.61
CA GLY A 102 1.76 3.15 -18.52
C GLY A 102 1.85 4.42 -19.37
N SER A 103 3.03 5.04 -19.45
CA SER A 103 3.23 6.20 -20.29
C SER A 103 4.71 6.43 -20.56
N GLY A 104 5.07 6.58 -21.84
CA GLY A 104 6.46 6.73 -22.23
C GLY A 104 7.27 5.54 -21.71
N ASN A 105 8.43 5.79 -21.13
CA ASN A 105 9.33 4.74 -20.70
C ASN A 105 9.05 4.21 -19.29
N SER A 106 7.85 4.43 -18.74
CA SER A 106 7.59 4.10 -17.33
C SER A 106 6.19 3.59 -17.03
N VAL A 107 6.12 2.77 -15.98
CA VAL A 107 4.90 2.39 -15.29
C VAL A 107 4.84 3.13 -13.97
N GLN A 108 3.73 3.82 -13.72
CA GLN A 108 3.48 4.57 -12.51
C GLN A 108 2.27 3.98 -11.76
N VAL A 109 2.38 3.89 -10.45
CA VAL A 109 1.28 3.51 -9.55
C VAL A 109 1.16 4.59 -8.48
N TRP A 110 -0.05 5.04 -8.17
CA TRP A 110 -0.27 6.01 -7.10
C TRP A 110 -1.64 5.85 -6.45
N VAL A 111 -1.73 6.36 -5.22
CA VAL A 111 -2.99 6.53 -4.49
C VAL A 111 -3.39 8.00 -4.43
N GLY A 112 -4.61 8.30 -4.88
CA GLY A 112 -5.18 9.65 -4.86
C GLY A 112 -5.54 10.20 -6.23
N ASP A 113 -5.86 11.48 -6.25
CA ASP A 113 -6.45 12.13 -7.42
C ASP A 113 -5.42 12.46 -8.50
N SER A 114 -4.20 12.80 -8.06
CA SER A 114 -3.07 13.15 -8.91
C SER A 114 -1.77 12.53 -8.38
N PRO A 115 -0.83 12.16 -9.26
CA PRO A 115 0.46 11.64 -8.84
C PRO A 115 1.38 12.78 -8.33
N VAL A 116 1.95 12.57 -7.16
CA VAL A 116 2.97 13.39 -6.51
C VAL A 116 4.23 12.54 -6.38
N THR A 117 5.25 12.86 -7.16
CA THR A 117 6.45 12.02 -7.31
C THR A 117 7.63 12.42 -6.42
N SER A 118 7.55 13.58 -5.75
CA SER A 118 8.62 14.15 -4.94
C SER A 118 8.09 14.86 -3.68
N GLY A 119 8.99 15.08 -2.70
CA GLY A 119 8.66 15.73 -1.42
C GLY A 119 8.08 14.79 -0.37
N GLY A 120 7.65 15.36 0.77
CA GLY A 120 7.12 14.61 1.91
C GLY A 120 5.72 14.02 1.69
N ASN A 121 4.96 14.57 0.73
CA ASN A 121 3.60 14.12 0.39
C ASN A 121 3.57 13.18 -0.83
N LYS A 122 4.68 12.49 -1.08
CA LYS A 122 4.79 11.57 -2.21
C LYS A 122 3.74 10.46 -2.08
N ASN A 123 2.98 10.24 -3.13
CA ASN A 123 1.94 9.22 -3.21
C ASN A 123 2.05 8.37 -4.49
N ALA A 124 3.09 8.59 -5.29
CA ALA A 124 3.29 7.93 -6.58
C ALA A 124 4.69 7.31 -6.67
N VAL A 125 4.74 6.11 -7.22
CA VAL A 125 5.97 5.41 -7.56
C VAL A 125 6.02 5.14 -9.06
N THR A 126 7.21 5.32 -9.62
CA THR A 126 7.50 5.11 -11.04
C THR A 126 8.59 4.07 -11.20
N THR A 127 8.43 3.16 -12.16
CA THR A 127 9.41 2.15 -12.57
C THR A 127 9.59 2.19 -14.08
N GLU A 128 10.84 2.18 -14.55
CA GLU A 128 11.17 2.23 -15.97
C GLU A 128 10.92 0.89 -16.70
N VAL A 129 10.58 0.98 -17.98
CA VAL A 129 10.39 -0.15 -18.92
C VAL A 129 11.30 0.01 -20.14
N PRO A 130 11.61 -1.07 -20.89
CA PRO A 130 12.63 -1.02 -21.93
C PRO A 130 12.23 -0.31 -23.24
N TYR A 131 10.98 0.11 -23.39
CA TYR A 131 10.50 0.83 -24.57
C TYR A 131 9.43 1.87 -24.18
N SER A 132 9.06 2.74 -25.13
CA SER A 132 8.04 3.76 -24.93
C SER A 132 6.63 3.17 -25.09
N LEU A 133 5.87 3.14 -24.00
CA LEU A 133 4.46 2.78 -23.92
C LEU A 133 3.56 3.90 -24.45
N ASP A 134 2.49 3.51 -25.11
CA ASP A 134 1.33 4.38 -25.33
C ASP A 134 0.66 4.75 -24.00
N GLU A 135 -0.01 5.90 -23.94
CA GLU A 135 -0.67 6.33 -22.72
C GLU A 135 -1.89 5.44 -22.41
N ALA A 136 -1.80 4.69 -21.32
CA ALA A 136 -2.87 3.83 -20.83
C ALA A 136 -3.00 3.94 -19.32
N SER A 137 -4.23 3.95 -18.79
CA SER A 137 -4.47 4.07 -17.36
C SER A 137 -5.61 3.18 -16.88
N LEU A 138 -5.42 2.59 -15.69
CA LEU A 138 -6.37 1.75 -14.99
C LEU A 138 -6.64 2.40 -13.63
N SER A 139 -7.85 2.90 -13.42
CA SER A 139 -8.25 3.58 -12.18
C SER A 139 -9.28 2.77 -11.42
N PHE A 140 -9.06 2.62 -10.11
CA PHE A 140 -9.95 1.90 -9.20
C PHE A 140 -10.35 2.84 -8.07
N SER A 141 -11.64 3.13 -7.92
CA SER A 141 -12.12 4.15 -6.98
C SER A 141 -12.07 3.73 -5.51
N GLY A 142 -12.12 2.43 -5.23
CA GLY A 142 -12.21 1.87 -3.88
C GLY A 142 -11.10 0.87 -3.58
N GLY A 143 -9.85 1.22 -3.89
CA GLY A 143 -8.74 0.28 -3.85
C GLY A 143 -8.80 -0.75 -4.97
N LEU A 144 -7.79 -1.61 -5.03
CA LEU A 144 -7.79 -2.75 -5.92
C LEU A 144 -8.86 -3.75 -5.48
N PRO A 145 -9.71 -4.24 -6.39
CA PRO A 145 -10.87 -5.08 -6.04
C PRO A 145 -10.47 -6.49 -5.54
N ALA A 146 -9.19 -6.86 -5.61
CA ALA A 146 -8.68 -8.12 -5.12
C ALA A 146 -7.24 -7.98 -4.59
N LYS A 147 -6.93 -8.79 -3.58
CA LYS A 147 -5.58 -8.88 -2.96
C LYS A 147 -4.59 -9.73 -3.77
N SER A 148 -5.07 -10.45 -4.76
CA SER A 148 -4.26 -11.21 -5.70
C SER A 148 -4.40 -10.57 -7.07
N VAL A 149 -3.28 -10.19 -7.67
CA VAL A 149 -3.21 -9.56 -8.98
C VAL A 149 -2.48 -10.50 -9.94
N ARG A 150 -3.13 -10.85 -11.04
CA ARG A 150 -2.54 -11.58 -12.16
C ARG A 150 -2.21 -10.59 -13.27
N ILE A 151 -0.94 -10.41 -13.55
CA ILE A 151 -0.44 -9.54 -14.61
C ILE A 151 -0.14 -10.43 -15.81
N VAL A 152 -0.88 -10.26 -16.90
CA VAL A 152 -0.69 -10.98 -18.15
C VAL A 152 -0.22 -9.98 -19.19
N VAL A 153 1.00 -10.15 -19.67
CA VAL A 153 1.56 -9.32 -20.74
C VAL A 153 1.76 -10.18 -21.98
N GLU A 154 1.35 -9.66 -23.13
CA GLU A 154 1.49 -10.33 -24.43
C GLU A 154 2.00 -9.31 -25.45
N TRP A 155 2.88 -9.73 -26.36
CA TRP A 155 3.23 -8.94 -27.53
C TRP A 155 2.49 -9.49 -28.74
N ASN A 156 1.36 -8.88 -29.07
CA ASN A 156 0.65 -9.17 -30.30
C ASN A 156 0.81 -7.98 -31.28
N PRO A 157 1.62 -8.12 -32.34
CA PRO A 157 1.89 -7.02 -33.28
C PRO A 157 0.67 -6.65 -34.14
N ASP A 158 -0.33 -7.52 -34.24
CA ASP A 158 -1.57 -7.24 -34.98
C ASP A 158 -2.54 -6.36 -34.17
N LYS A 159 -2.24 -6.12 -32.89
CA LYS A 159 -3.08 -5.34 -31.97
C LYS A 159 -2.31 -4.13 -31.47
N LYS A 160 -3.04 -3.02 -31.33
CA LYS A 160 -2.52 -1.83 -30.66
C LYS A 160 -2.20 -2.12 -29.20
N GLU A 161 -1.32 -1.30 -28.63
CA GLU A 161 -1.09 -1.32 -27.19
C GLU A 161 -2.40 -1.03 -26.45
N ASP A 162 -2.72 -1.87 -25.48
CA ASP A 162 -3.97 -1.78 -24.71
C ASP A 162 -3.78 -2.38 -23.33
N TRP A 163 -4.44 -1.76 -22.35
CA TRP A 163 -4.40 -2.15 -20.95
C TRP A 163 -5.82 -2.33 -20.45
N ASN A 164 -6.13 -3.52 -19.94
CA ASN A 164 -7.46 -3.83 -19.43
C ASN A 164 -7.35 -4.52 -18.06
N ALA A 165 -8.30 -4.23 -17.18
CA ALA A 165 -8.41 -4.84 -15.87
C ALA A 165 -9.79 -5.49 -15.70
N THR A 166 -9.80 -6.76 -15.32
CA THR A 166 -11.04 -7.50 -15.02
C THR A 166 -10.87 -8.34 -13.76
N VAL A 167 -11.93 -8.55 -13.00
CA VAL A 167 -11.89 -9.46 -11.85
C VAL A 167 -12.33 -10.84 -12.31
N VAL A 168 -11.48 -11.84 -12.14
CA VAL A 168 -11.73 -13.22 -12.55
C VAL A 168 -11.47 -14.13 -11.36
N ASN A 169 -12.46 -14.93 -10.94
CA ASN A 169 -12.31 -15.95 -9.88
C ASN A 169 -11.61 -15.45 -8.59
N GLY A 170 -11.89 -14.21 -8.18
CA GLY A 170 -11.35 -13.63 -6.94
C GLY A 170 -9.95 -13.01 -7.03
N TYR A 171 -9.34 -12.96 -8.22
CA TYR A 171 -8.13 -12.16 -8.49
C TYR A 171 -8.41 -11.04 -9.49
N LEU A 172 -7.66 -9.95 -9.39
CA LEU A 172 -7.63 -8.88 -10.37
C LEU A 172 -6.70 -9.31 -11.49
N GLU A 173 -7.21 -9.43 -12.70
CA GLU A 173 -6.42 -9.69 -13.88
C GLU A 173 -6.17 -8.41 -14.66
N ILE A 174 -4.89 -8.02 -14.75
CA ILE A 174 -4.41 -6.93 -15.59
C ILE A 174 -3.85 -7.55 -16.86
N ARG A 175 -4.48 -7.29 -18.00
CA ARG A 175 -4.02 -7.70 -19.33
C ARG A 175 -3.40 -6.50 -20.03
N ILE A 176 -2.17 -6.68 -20.51
CA ILE A 176 -1.42 -5.66 -21.24
C ILE A 176 -1.00 -6.27 -22.56
N ASN A 177 -1.46 -5.69 -23.67
CA ASN A 177 -0.87 -5.95 -24.97
C ASN A 177 0.21 -4.91 -25.22
N ILE A 178 1.43 -5.35 -25.49
CA ILE A 178 2.53 -4.46 -25.87
C ILE A 178 2.71 -4.45 -27.39
N ASN A 179 3.05 -3.30 -27.97
CA ASN A 179 3.42 -3.21 -29.38
C ASN A 179 4.60 -2.26 -29.61
N PRO A 180 5.83 -2.68 -29.23
CA PRO A 180 7.05 -1.91 -29.49
C PRO A 180 7.29 -1.79 -31.00
N GLY A 181 7.02 -0.62 -31.57
CA GLY A 181 7.25 -0.33 -33.00
C GLY A 181 6.03 0.21 -33.76
N GLY A 182 4.82 0.08 -33.19
CA GLY A 182 3.58 0.55 -33.81
C GLY A 182 2.97 -0.45 -34.79
#